data_AF-A0A0L1JBA9-F1
#
_entry.id   AF-A0A0L1JBA9-F1
#
_cell.length_a   1.000
_cell.length_b   1.000
_cell.length_c   1.000
_cell.angle_alpha   90.00
_cell.angle_beta   90.00
_cell.angle_gamma   90.00
#
_symmetry.space_group_name_H-M   'P 1'
#
loop_
_entity.id
_entity.type
_entity.pdbx_description
1 polymer ?
#
loop_
_entity_poly.entity_id
_entity_poly.type
_entity_poly.pdbx_seq_one_letter_code
_entity_poly.pdbx_strand_id
1 'polypeptide(L)'
;MKSFITLTALAAGAQGLAGRTTNCCFHLTASGGASGTVGQLSDGQNRIGDNTLSPAQFCINSHGAITDGSGRGCILTPPTTQFQCDQGATPESGFSITPSGLLEFQGGSDFLACDTGQNGGMNIHVTPSKALGKCVNIQLKADSCAPSASSAPPTTTSASNSCPTTLSSGNFEFPHLIIPINSKSPNKALGTSFNGTVTSTISSIFNFDIPQSDSGKTCRLVFLFPQKADLQTSSFSFSGDGKVNFSKLSKAATTSTTFNNAPSISQDLGDITISPGNSFVVSTFSCPAGEAIAFEMKNAGTTELNFFEDFNPAPLGLFITVC
;
A
#
# COMPACT_ATOMS: atom_id res chain seq x y z
N MET A 1 30.92 23.58 68.81
CA MET A 1 31.26 23.62 67.37
C MET A 1 29.99 23.36 66.59
N LYS A 2 29.67 24.26 65.67
CA LYS A 2 28.43 24.25 64.87
C LYS A 2 28.65 23.32 63.66
N SER A 3 27.76 22.34 63.45
CA SER A 3 27.62 21.67 62.17
C SER A 3 26.14 21.42 61.89
N PHE A 4 25.58 22.27 61.04
CA PHE A 4 24.28 22.08 60.40
C PHE A 4 24.50 21.15 59.19
N ILE A 5 23.78 20.04 59.11
CA ILE A 5 23.69 19.22 57.90
C ILE A 5 22.31 19.45 57.31
N THR A 6 22.29 20.22 56.23
CA THR A 6 21.14 20.51 55.40
C THR A 6 20.88 19.29 54.50
N LEU A 7 19.75 18.59 54.70
CA LEU A 7 19.30 17.54 53.77
C LEU A 7 18.49 18.19 52.65
N THR A 8 19.03 18.19 51.44
CA THR A 8 18.42 18.73 50.23
C THR A 8 17.30 17.80 49.75
N ALA A 9 16.07 18.30 49.67
CA ALA A 9 14.96 17.59 49.07
C ALA A 9 15.11 17.55 47.53
N LEU A 10 15.19 16.36 46.93
CA LEU A 10 15.05 16.19 45.49
C LEU A 10 13.57 16.31 45.13
N ALA A 11 13.15 17.46 44.63
CA ALA A 11 11.89 17.61 43.92
C ALA A 11 12.01 16.93 42.55
N ALA A 12 11.38 15.76 42.39
CA ALA A 12 11.17 15.16 41.09
C ALA A 12 10.12 15.97 40.33
N GLY A 13 10.57 16.93 39.52
CA GLY A 13 9.72 17.58 38.54
C GLY A 13 9.35 16.59 37.46
N ALA A 14 8.11 16.08 37.47
CA ALA A 14 7.54 15.44 36.30
C ALA A 14 7.32 16.52 35.24
N GLN A 15 8.31 16.68 34.36
CA GLN A 15 8.11 17.36 33.09
C GLN A 15 7.20 16.44 32.27
N GLY A 16 5.89 16.69 32.32
CA GLY A 16 4.96 16.10 31.38
C GLY A 16 5.42 16.50 29.98
N LEU A 17 5.99 15.56 29.23
CA LEU A 17 6.08 15.70 27.78
C LEU A 17 4.64 15.70 27.27
N ALA A 18 4.04 16.89 27.18
CA ALA A 18 3.02 17.14 26.19
C ALA A 18 3.72 17.05 24.83
N GLY A 19 3.90 15.81 24.35
CA GLY A 19 4.23 15.57 22.95
C GLY A 19 3.17 16.31 22.17
N ARG A 20 3.58 17.36 21.45
CA ARG A 20 2.69 18.09 20.55
C ARG A 20 2.35 17.13 19.42
N THR A 21 1.34 16.29 19.61
CA THR A 21 0.70 15.56 18.53
C THR A 21 0.04 16.62 17.68
N THR A 22 0.63 16.92 16.53
CA THR A 22 0.04 17.82 15.52
C THR A 22 -1.14 17.08 14.87
N ASN A 23 -2.22 16.91 15.63
CA ASN A 23 -3.47 16.36 15.12
C ASN A 23 -4.19 17.49 14.38
N CYS A 24 -4.45 17.28 13.10
CA CYS A 24 -5.28 18.19 12.32
C CYS A 24 -6.68 17.59 12.20
N CYS A 25 -7.71 18.39 12.46
CA CYS A 25 -9.10 17.94 12.41
C CYS A 25 -9.86 18.52 11.21
N PHE A 26 -10.74 17.70 10.65
CA PHE A 26 -11.48 17.94 9.41
C PHE A 26 -12.82 17.19 9.41
N HIS A 27 -13.71 17.55 8.49
CA HIS A 27 -14.90 16.79 8.11
C HIS A 27 -14.72 16.25 6.70
N LEU A 28 -15.42 15.16 6.39
CA LEU A 28 -15.38 14.53 5.07
C LEU A 28 -16.67 14.76 4.29
N THR A 29 -16.52 15.08 3.01
CA THR A 29 -17.62 15.13 2.05
C THR A 29 -17.34 14.18 0.89
N ALA A 30 -18.29 13.31 0.58
CA ALA A 30 -18.23 12.40 -0.54
C ALA A 30 -18.68 13.04 -1.85
N SER A 31 -18.05 12.64 -2.94
CA SER A 31 -18.45 12.94 -4.33
C SER A 31 -18.26 11.71 -5.22
N GLY A 32 -18.84 11.71 -6.42
CA GLY A 32 -18.79 10.58 -7.36
C GLY A 32 -20.15 9.90 -7.49
N GLY A 33 -20.19 8.57 -7.40
CA GLY A 33 -21.42 7.78 -7.52
C GLY A 33 -22.40 7.94 -6.35
N ALA A 34 -21.91 8.42 -5.20
CA ALA A 34 -22.71 8.93 -4.09
C ALA A 34 -22.11 10.25 -3.61
N SER A 35 -22.94 11.11 -3.00
CA SER A 35 -22.52 12.43 -2.55
C SER A 35 -23.18 12.81 -1.23
N GLY A 36 -22.47 13.57 -0.40
CA GLY A 36 -22.98 14.05 0.88
C GLY A 36 -21.89 14.06 1.94
N THR A 37 -22.19 14.63 3.11
CA THR A 37 -21.26 14.61 4.24
C THR A 37 -21.17 13.22 4.84
N VAL A 38 -19.99 12.88 5.38
CA VAL A 38 -19.79 11.67 6.17
C VAL A 38 -20.24 11.94 7.60
N GLY A 39 -21.26 11.22 8.03
CA GLY A 39 -21.70 11.15 9.43
C GLY A 39 -21.23 9.86 10.09
N GLN A 40 -21.40 9.76 11.40
CA GLN A 40 -20.99 8.59 12.17
C GLN A 40 -22.08 8.15 13.14
N LEU A 41 -22.37 6.85 13.16
CA LEU A 41 -23.26 6.23 14.14
C LEU A 41 -22.60 6.17 15.54
N SER A 42 -23.44 6.04 16.57
CA SER A 42 -22.95 5.92 17.95
C SER A 42 -22.08 4.69 18.19
N ASP A 43 -22.20 3.65 17.36
CA ASP A 43 -21.37 2.45 17.42
C ASP A 43 -20.01 2.60 16.71
N GLY A 44 -19.81 3.66 15.93
CA GLY A 44 -18.55 3.98 15.26
C GLY A 44 -18.58 3.93 13.73
N GLN A 45 -19.64 3.38 13.13
CA GLN A 45 -19.73 3.24 11.68
C GLN A 45 -19.86 4.59 10.97
N ASN A 46 -18.99 4.85 9.98
CA ASN A 46 -19.05 6.05 9.16
C ASN A 46 -19.94 5.82 7.91
N ARG A 47 -20.85 6.76 7.64
CA ARG A 47 -21.83 6.66 6.55
C ARG A 47 -21.95 7.95 5.75
N ILE A 48 -22.25 7.81 4.47
CA ILE A 48 -22.62 8.91 3.57
C ILE A 48 -24.13 8.93 3.43
N GLY A 49 -24.74 10.11 3.48
CA GLY A 49 -26.14 10.30 3.09
C GLY A 49 -27.19 9.78 4.08
N ASP A 50 -26.78 9.24 5.22
CA ASP A 50 -27.71 8.83 6.28
C ASP A 50 -28.40 10.07 6.86
N ASN A 51 -29.72 10.15 6.66
CA ASN A 51 -30.51 11.34 6.99
C ASN A 51 -30.68 11.58 8.51
N THR A 52 -30.21 10.65 9.34
CA THR A 52 -30.23 10.78 10.80
C THR A 52 -28.92 11.29 11.38
N LEU A 53 -27.85 11.35 10.56
CA LEU A 53 -26.51 11.67 11.03
C LEU A 53 -26.11 13.10 10.70
N SER A 54 -25.51 13.78 11.68
CA SER A 54 -24.75 15.01 11.45
C SER A 54 -23.33 14.69 10.93
N PRO A 55 -22.67 15.63 10.23
CA PRO A 55 -21.27 15.46 9.83
C PRO A 55 -20.39 15.10 11.03
N ALA A 56 -19.55 14.07 10.87
CA ALA A 56 -18.60 13.64 11.88
C ALA A 56 -17.27 14.39 11.75
N GLN A 57 -16.68 14.73 12.89
CA GLN A 57 -15.33 15.28 12.94
C GLN A 57 -14.31 14.14 12.99
N PHE A 58 -13.25 14.27 12.22
CA PHE A 58 -12.10 13.38 12.21
C PHE A 58 -10.84 14.17 12.53
N CYS A 59 -9.84 13.53 13.13
CA CYS A 59 -8.54 14.11 13.39
C CYS A 59 -7.44 13.14 12.96
N ILE A 60 -6.55 13.59 12.07
CA ILE A 60 -5.42 12.82 11.55
C ILE A 60 -4.12 13.29 12.20
N ASN A 61 -3.28 12.35 12.60
CA ASN A 61 -1.95 12.63 13.14
C ASN A 61 -0.86 12.56 12.05
N SER A 62 0.38 12.91 12.41
CA SER A 62 1.53 12.87 11.49
C SER A 62 1.90 11.46 10.97
N HIS A 63 1.35 10.41 11.56
CA HIS A 63 1.56 9.02 11.15
C HIS A 63 0.42 8.48 10.27
N GLY A 64 -0.52 9.35 9.86
CA GLY A 64 -1.64 8.94 9.01
C GLY A 64 -2.68 8.09 9.74
N ALA A 65 -2.77 8.20 11.07
CA ALA A 65 -3.79 7.52 11.86
C ALA A 65 -4.93 8.49 12.18
N ILE A 66 -6.18 8.04 11.96
CA ILE A 66 -7.38 8.87 12.15
C ILE A 66 -8.10 8.48 13.44
N THR A 67 -8.55 9.48 14.18
CA THR A 67 -9.52 9.35 15.27
C THR A 67 -10.77 10.16 14.96
N ASP A 68 -11.92 9.79 15.52
CA ASP A 68 -13.10 10.65 15.47
C ASP A 68 -13.08 11.74 16.55
N GLY A 69 -14.09 12.62 16.55
CA GLY A 69 -14.23 13.71 17.53
C GLY A 69 -14.37 13.25 18.99
N SER A 70 -14.65 11.97 19.24
CA SER A 70 -14.70 11.38 20.58
C SER A 70 -13.39 10.65 20.95
N GLY A 71 -12.40 10.65 20.06
CA GLY A 71 -11.12 9.98 20.24
C GLY A 71 -11.13 8.48 19.95
N ARG A 72 -12.19 7.94 19.34
CA ARG A 72 -12.21 6.54 18.90
C ARG A 72 -11.30 6.36 17.70
N GLY A 73 -10.49 5.31 17.71
CA GLY A 73 -9.58 5.03 16.61
C GLY A 73 -10.30 4.51 15.38
N CYS A 74 -10.03 5.11 14.23
CA CYS A 74 -10.59 4.67 12.96
C CYS A 74 -9.76 3.51 12.40
N ILE A 75 -10.46 2.48 11.92
CA ILE A 75 -9.92 1.22 11.43
C ILE A 75 -10.64 0.83 10.12
N LEU A 76 -10.04 -0.11 9.39
CA LEU A 76 -10.66 -0.79 8.26
C LEU A 76 -11.03 -2.21 8.64
N THR A 77 -12.32 -2.50 8.83
CA THR A 77 -12.72 -3.82 9.35
C THR A 77 -12.61 -4.94 8.32
N PRO A 78 -11.97 -6.08 8.66
CA PRO A 78 -12.01 -7.27 7.82
C PRO A 78 -13.43 -7.87 7.74
N PRO A 79 -13.79 -8.53 6.63
CA PRO A 79 -13.02 -8.71 5.40
C PRO A 79 -13.27 -7.61 4.36
N THR A 80 -14.10 -6.62 4.67
CA THR A 80 -14.66 -5.67 3.71
C THR A 80 -14.01 -4.29 3.73
N THR A 81 -12.97 -4.11 4.56
CA THR A 81 -12.25 -2.84 4.78
C THR A 81 -13.18 -1.65 5.03
N GLN A 82 -14.23 -1.85 5.85
CA GLN A 82 -15.17 -0.77 6.16
C GLN A 82 -14.48 0.26 7.05
N PHE A 83 -14.54 1.53 6.64
CA PHE A 83 -14.02 2.66 7.41
C PHE A 83 -14.96 2.99 8.58
N GLN A 84 -14.53 2.70 9.80
CA GLN A 84 -15.29 2.92 11.03
C GLN A 84 -14.36 3.33 12.17
N CYS A 85 -14.87 4.04 13.19
CA CYS A 85 -14.08 4.42 14.37
C CYS A 85 -14.69 3.85 15.65
N ASP A 86 -14.06 2.80 16.16
CA ASP A 86 -14.61 1.96 17.20
C ASP A 86 -14.05 2.32 18.58
N GLN A 87 -14.87 2.16 19.62
CA GLN A 87 -14.44 2.45 20.98
C GLN A 87 -13.29 1.53 21.42
N GLY A 88 -12.17 2.14 21.82
CA GLY A 88 -10.98 1.41 22.27
C GLY A 88 -10.15 0.81 21.13
N ALA A 89 -10.52 1.02 19.87
CA ALA A 89 -9.69 0.60 18.74
C ALA A 89 -8.43 1.46 18.64
N THR A 90 -7.31 0.79 18.36
CA THR A 90 -6.07 1.47 17.97
C THR A 90 -6.25 2.01 16.55
N PRO A 91 -6.08 3.32 16.31
CA PRO A 91 -6.18 3.90 14.97
C PRO A 91 -5.26 3.21 13.96
N GLU A 92 -5.82 2.78 12.83
CA GLU A 92 -5.04 2.25 11.72
C GLU A 92 -4.33 3.40 10.99
N SER A 93 -3.05 3.19 10.67
CA SER A 93 -2.23 4.13 9.92
C SER A 93 -2.35 3.90 8.42
N GLY A 94 -1.91 4.88 7.63
CA GLY A 94 -1.95 4.81 6.16
C GLY A 94 -2.89 5.82 5.52
N PHE A 95 -3.64 6.60 6.29
CA PHE A 95 -4.40 7.71 5.74
C PHE A 95 -3.52 8.93 5.47
N SER A 96 -3.89 9.72 4.47
CA SER A 96 -3.30 11.04 4.18
C SER A 96 -4.33 11.98 3.59
N ILE A 97 -4.10 13.29 3.71
CA ILE A 97 -4.88 14.31 2.98
C ILE A 97 -3.98 14.91 1.90
N THR A 98 -4.40 14.82 0.64
CA THR A 98 -3.65 15.39 -0.48
C THR A 98 -3.67 16.93 -0.44
N PRO A 99 -2.79 17.61 -1.20
CA PRO A 99 -2.88 19.06 -1.36
C PRO A 99 -4.22 19.55 -1.95
N SER A 100 -4.95 18.70 -2.69
CA SER A 100 -6.30 19.01 -3.20
C SER A 100 -7.42 18.77 -2.15
N GLY A 101 -7.05 18.28 -0.97
CA GLY A 101 -7.96 17.96 0.13
C GLY A 101 -8.61 16.60 0.02
N LEU A 102 -8.18 15.71 -0.89
CA LEU A 102 -8.72 14.36 -0.94
C LEU A 102 -8.15 13.51 0.20
N LEU A 103 -9.00 12.78 0.89
CA LEU A 103 -8.57 11.71 1.77
C LEU A 103 -8.06 10.57 0.90
N GLU A 104 -6.91 10.04 1.28
CA GLU A 104 -6.34 8.83 0.71
C GLU A 104 -6.15 7.80 1.82
N PHE A 105 -6.29 6.52 1.47
CA PHE A 105 -5.73 5.43 2.26
C PHE A 105 -4.67 4.74 1.41
N GLN A 106 -3.44 4.67 1.93
CA GLN A 106 -2.27 4.11 1.26
C GLN A 106 -2.06 4.68 -0.15
N GLY A 107 -2.27 6.00 -0.29
CA GLY A 107 -2.15 6.75 -1.54
C GLY A 107 -3.33 6.57 -2.52
N GLY A 108 -4.42 5.93 -2.10
CA GLY A 108 -5.64 5.79 -2.89
C GLY A 108 -6.77 6.67 -2.44
N SER A 109 -7.33 7.46 -3.37
CA SER A 109 -8.47 8.34 -3.11
C SER A 109 -9.82 7.78 -3.56
N ASP A 110 -9.83 6.62 -4.21
CA ASP A 110 -11.05 5.92 -4.59
C ASP A 110 -11.52 5.02 -3.44
N PHE A 111 -12.75 5.27 -3.00
CA PHE A 111 -13.46 4.48 -2.00
C PHE A 111 -14.74 3.91 -2.63
N LEU A 112 -15.36 2.99 -1.92
CA LEU A 112 -16.65 2.41 -2.27
C LEU A 112 -17.70 2.83 -1.26
N ALA A 113 -18.81 3.38 -1.74
CA ALA A 113 -20.01 3.58 -0.96
C ALA A 113 -20.98 2.44 -1.24
N CYS A 114 -21.35 1.67 -0.22
CA CYS A 114 -22.27 0.54 -0.34
C CYS A 114 -23.56 0.80 0.44
N ASP A 115 -24.70 0.63 -0.21
CA ASP A 115 -26.01 0.88 0.42
C ASP A 115 -26.22 -0.03 1.64
N THR A 116 -26.65 0.54 2.75
CA THR A 116 -26.96 -0.20 3.98
C THR A 116 -28.42 -0.67 4.04
N GLY A 117 -29.29 -0.15 3.16
CA GLY A 117 -30.74 -0.31 3.22
C GLY A 117 -31.40 0.44 4.38
N GLN A 118 -30.66 1.29 5.10
CA GLN A 118 -31.11 1.99 6.30
C GLN A 118 -30.92 3.50 6.15
N ASN A 119 -31.97 4.29 6.39
CA ASN A 119 -31.91 5.76 6.48
C ASN A 119 -31.27 6.49 5.28
N GLY A 120 -31.17 5.85 4.12
CA GLY A 120 -30.44 6.37 2.96
C GLY A 120 -28.91 6.37 3.13
N GLY A 121 -28.41 5.76 4.21
CA GLY A 121 -26.99 5.70 4.54
C GLY A 121 -26.23 4.66 3.74
N MET A 122 -25.00 5.01 3.37
CA MET A 122 -24.07 4.11 2.68
C MET A 122 -22.79 3.95 3.50
N ASN A 123 -22.36 2.72 3.76
CA ASN A 123 -21.08 2.43 4.42
C ASN A 123 -19.92 2.70 3.44
N ILE A 124 -18.77 3.12 3.98
CA ILE A 124 -17.57 3.46 3.22
C ILE A 124 -16.57 2.32 3.32
N HIS A 125 -16.01 1.88 2.19
CA HIS A 125 -15.02 0.81 2.10
C HIS A 125 -13.82 1.24 1.26
N VAL A 126 -12.65 0.66 1.53
CA VAL A 126 -11.41 0.97 0.80
C VAL A 126 -11.14 -0.02 -0.33
N THR A 127 -11.51 -1.29 -0.17
CA THR A 127 -11.26 -2.35 -1.15
C THR A 127 -12.56 -2.97 -1.68
N PRO A 128 -12.64 -3.23 -3.00
CA PRO A 128 -13.72 -4.05 -3.54
C PRO A 128 -13.70 -5.45 -2.94
N SER A 129 -14.87 -6.00 -2.64
CA SER A 129 -15.01 -7.36 -2.15
C SER A 129 -16.29 -7.98 -2.69
N LYS A 130 -16.25 -9.28 -3.00
CA LYS A 130 -17.44 -10.06 -3.40
C LYS A 130 -18.49 -10.15 -2.28
N ALA A 131 -18.09 -9.87 -1.04
CA ALA A 131 -18.99 -9.80 0.10
C ALA A 131 -19.76 -8.46 0.17
N LEU A 132 -19.34 -7.45 -0.60
CA LEU A 132 -20.01 -6.17 -0.66
C LEU A 132 -21.20 -6.23 -1.63
N GLY A 133 -22.29 -5.56 -1.24
CA GLY A 133 -23.51 -5.44 -2.04
C GLY A 133 -23.36 -4.48 -3.23
N LYS A 134 -24.44 -3.75 -3.56
CA LYS A 134 -24.41 -2.71 -4.60
C LYS A 134 -23.60 -1.52 -4.10
N CYS A 135 -22.39 -1.36 -4.63
CA CYS A 135 -21.49 -0.26 -4.29
C CYS A 135 -21.25 0.64 -5.49
N VAL A 136 -20.89 1.89 -5.20
CA VAL A 136 -20.50 2.89 -6.19
C VAL A 136 -19.16 3.51 -5.79
N ASN A 137 -18.35 3.86 -6.79
CA ASN A 137 -17.08 4.55 -6.55
C ASN A 137 -17.33 5.98 -6.11
N ILE A 138 -16.59 6.41 -5.10
CA ILE A 138 -16.63 7.73 -4.52
C ILE A 138 -15.23 8.23 -4.20
N GLN A 139 -15.10 9.54 -4.02
CA GLN A 139 -13.94 10.16 -3.41
C GLN A 139 -14.38 10.92 -2.17
N LEU A 140 -13.49 11.01 -1.19
CA LEU A 140 -13.74 11.72 0.07
C LEU A 140 -12.86 12.95 0.13
N LYS A 141 -13.45 14.12 0.35
CA LYS A 141 -12.74 15.39 0.47
C LYS A 141 -12.81 15.92 1.90
N ALA A 142 -11.66 16.17 2.48
CA ALA A 142 -11.50 16.90 3.73
C ALA A 142 -11.69 18.41 3.51
N ASP A 143 -12.40 19.05 4.44
CA ASP A 143 -12.57 20.51 4.46
C ASP A 143 -11.33 21.27 4.95
N SER A 144 -10.39 20.57 5.59
CA SER A 144 -9.16 21.09 6.18
C SER A 144 -8.04 20.05 6.07
N CYS A 145 -6.88 20.32 6.67
CA CYS A 145 -5.74 19.41 6.77
C CYS A 145 -5.00 19.08 5.48
N ALA A 146 -5.41 19.70 4.35
CA ALA A 146 -4.57 19.75 3.17
C ALA A 146 -3.26 20.50 3.50
N PRO A 147 -2.08 19.92 3.21
CA PRO A 147 -0.83 20.63 3.42
C PRO A 147 -0.80 21.90 2.57
N SER A 148 -0.53 23.05 3.20
CA SER A 148 -0.31 24.29 2.47
C SER A 148 0.84 24.08 1.47
N ALA A 149 0.62 24.47 0.21
CA ALA A 149 1.67 24.50 -0.81
C ALA A 149 2.77 25.47 -0.36
N SER A 150 3.71 24.98 0.44
CA SER A 150 4.87 25.75 0.86
C SER A 150 5.85 25.75 -0.30
N SER A 151 6.13 26.94 -0.81
CA SER A 151 7.00 27.25 -1.93
C SER A 151 8.37 26.57 -1.82
N ALA A 152 8.48 25.35 -2.33
CA ALA A 152 9.76 24.79 -2.72
C ALA A 152 10.26 25.58 -3.96
N PRO A 153 11.58 25.79 -4.12
CA PRO A 153 12.13 26.49 -5.29
C PRO A 153 11.63 25.83 -6.59
N PRO A 154 11.44 26.59 -7.68
CA PRO A 154 10.82 26.10 -8.88
C PRO A 154 11.66 24.97 -9.48
N THR A 155 11.27 23.73 -9.25
CA THR A 155 11.64 22.65 -10.14
C THR A 155 10.83 22.88 -11.40
N THR A 156 11.53 23.43 -12.39
CA THR A 156 11.09 23.56 -13.77
C THR A 156 10.23 22.36 -14.16
N THR A 157 8.93 22.61 -14.32
CA THR A 157 7.99 21.72 -15.00
C THR A 157 8.45 21.56 -16.45
N SER A 158 9.40 20.65 -16.65
CA SER A 158 9.43 19.87 -17.86
C SER A 158 8.39 18.78 -17.66
N ALA A 159 7.26 18.91 -18.35
CA ALA A 159 6.41 17.77 -18.64
C ALA A 159 7.30 16.69 -19.27
N SER A 160 7.72 15.74 -18.45
CA SER A 160 8.39 14.52 -18.88
C SER A 160 7.58 13.38 -18.31
N ASN A 161 7.24 12.45 -19.20
CA ASN A 161 6.42 11.26 -19.00
C ASN A 161 7.04 10.26 -18.00
N SER A 162 7.35 10.70 -16.78
CA SER A 162 7.97 9.85 -15.77
C SER A 162 6.88 9.18 -14.93
N CYS A 163 6.62 7.89 -15.18
CA CYS A 163 5.76 7.12 -14.28
C CYS A 163 6.46 7.00 -12.92
N PRO A 164 5.81 7.33 -11.80
CA PRO A 164 6.44 7.20 -10.50
C PRO A 164 6.75 5.73 -10.16
N THR A 165 7.76 5.52 -9.30
CA THR A 165 8.06 4.21 -8.68
C THR A 165 7.33 4.03 -7.35
N THR A 166 6.65 5.07 -6.85
CA THR A 166 5.81 5.00 -5.66
C THR A 166 4.49 4.32 -5.99
N LEU A 167 4.15 3.31 -5.20
CA LEU A 167 2.84 2.65 -5.27
C LEU A 167 1.80 3.57 -4.64
N SER A 168 0.78 3.92 -5.40
CA SER A 168 -0.39 4.69 -5.00
C SER A 168 -1.62 3.96 -5.53
N SER A 169 -2.71 3.87 -4.79
CA SER A 169 -3.84 3.07 -5.28
C SER A 169 -4.29 3.51 -6.68
N GLY A 170 -4.57 2.52 -7.52
CA GLY A 170 -4.95 2.74 -8.92
C GLY A 170 -3.79 3.07 -9.87
N ASN A 171 -2.55 3.17 -9.37
CA ASN A 171 -1.36 3.35 -10.21
C ASN A 171 -0.46 2.11 -10.29
N PHE A 172 -0.85 0.97 -9.70
CA PHE A 172 -0.01 -0.22 -9.71
C PHE A 172 -0.80 -1.53 -9.69
N GLU A 173 -0.14 -2.58 -10.18
CA GLU A 173 -0.52 -3.98 -10.05
C GLU A 173 0.48 -4.72 -9.16
N PHE A 174 -0.04 -5.60 -8.31
CA PHE A 174 0.72 -6.58 -7.55
C PHE A 174 0.56 -7.96 -8.21
N PRO A 175 1.44 -8.94 -7.92
CA PRO A 175 1.36 -10.22 -8.61
C PRO A 175 0.17 -11.03 -8.10
N HIS A 176 -0.66 -11.52 -9.03
CA HIS A 176 -1.81 -12.37 -8.74
C HIS A 176 -1.42 -13.85 -8.59
N LEU A 177 -0.19 -14.22 -8.97
CA LEU A 177 0.37 -15.55 -8.74
C LEU A 177 1.89 -15.47 -8.64
N ILE A 178 2.45 -16.08 -7.60
CA ILE A 178 3.90 -16.30 -7.47
C ILE A 178 4.15 -17.81 -7.49
N ILE A 179 5.01 -18.29 -8.40
CA ILE A 179 5.42 -19.69 -8.54
C ILE A 179 6.93 -19.81 -8.40
N PRO A 180 7.44 -20.47 -7.35
CA PRO A 180 8.83 -20.88 -7.31
C PRO A 180 9.04 -22.10 -8.21
N ILE A 181 10.10 -22.07 -9.02
CA ILE A 181 10.56 -23.23 -9.79
C ILE A 181 11.97 -23.61 -9.35
N ASN A 182 12.27 -24.91 -9.31
CA ASN A 182 13.54 -25.41 -8.77
C ASN A 182 14.25 -26.33 -9.76
N SER A 183 15.45 -25.94 -10.19
CA SER A 183 16.27 -26.73 -11.12
C SER A 183 16.73 -28.07 -10.54
N LYS A 184 16.85 -28.20 -9.21
CA LYS A 184 17.13 -29.49 -8.52
C LYS A 184 15.90 -30.40 -8.40
N SER A 185 14.70 -29.93 -8.73
CA SER A 185 13.48 -30.74 -8.73
C SER A 185 12.62 -30.39 -9.94
N PRO A 186 13.12 -30.62 -11.17
CA PRO A 186 12.65 -29.89 -12.34
C PRO A 186 11.25 -30.26 -12.83
N ASN A 187 10.74 -31.41 -12.38
CA ASN A 187 9.39 -31.89 -12.67
C ASN A 187 8.40 -31.67 -11.52
N LYS A 188 8.83 -31.06 -10.40
CA LYS A 188 7.96 -30.80 -9.25
C LYS A 188 7.33 -29.42 -9.39
N ALA A 189 6.00 -29.37 -9.39
CA ALA A 189 5.26 -28.14 -9.17
C ALA A 189 5.30 -27.83 -7.67
N LEU A 190 5.91 -26.71 -7.29
CA LEU A 190 5.98 -26.29 -5.88
C LEU A 190 4.66 -25.64 -5.41
N GLY A 191 3.79 -25.29 -6.35
CA GLY A 191 2.52 -24.62 -6.08
C GLY A 191 2.68 -23.12 -5.92
N THR A 192 1.61 -22.47 -5.48
CA THR A 192 1.59 -21.03 -5.23
C THR A 192 2.41 -20.68 -3.98
N SER A 193 3.01 -19.50 -4.02
CA SER A 193 3.76 -18.88 -2.92
C SER A 193 3.23 -17.47 -2.68
N PHE A 194 3.47 -16.95 -1.47
CA PHE A 194 3.38 -15.52 -1.17
C PHE A 194 4.74 -14.83 -1.16
N ASN A 195 5.80 -15.62 -1.34
CA ASN A 195 7.18 -15.17 -1.28
C ASN A 195 7.83 -15.24 -2.66
N GLY A 196 8.60 -14.20 -2.98
CA GLY A 196 9.65 -14.28 -3.97
C GLY A 196 10.90 -14.92 -3.38
N THR A 197 11.41 -15.94 -4.05
CA THR A 197 12.62 -16.67 -3.67
C THR A 197 13.61 -16.72 -4.84
N VAL A 198 14.85 -16.35 -4.56
CA VAL A 198 15.99 -16.46 -5.47
C VAL A 198 17.12 -17.18 -4.73
N THR A 199 17.54 -18.31 -5.26
CA THR A 199 18.73 -19.05 -4.81
C THR A 199 19.54 -19.49 -6.02
N SER A 200 20.67 -20.14 -5.81
CA SER A 200 21.41 -20.83 -6.89
C SER A 200 20.57 -21.86 -7.68
N THR A 201 19.41 -22.30 -7.18
CA THR A 201 18.58 -23.34 -7.82
C THR A 201 17.11 -22.99 -7.95
N ILE A 202 16.63 -21.99 -7.21
CA ILE A 202 15.24 -21.56 -7.19
C ILE A 202 15.15 -20.18 -7.82
N SER A 203 14.25 -20.04 -8.78
CA SER A 203 13.77 -18.75 -9.30
C SER A 203 12.28 -18.63 -9.04
N SER A 204 11.76 -17.39 -9.07
CA SER A 204 10.34 -17.10 -8.87
C SER A 204 9.74 -16.46 -10.10
N ILE A 205 8.58 -16.96 -10.51
CA ILE A 205 7.76 -16.39 -11.58
C ILE A 205 6.59 -15.65 -10.96
N PHE A 206 6.36 -14.42 -11.41
CA PHE A 206 5.32 -13.52 -10.95
C PHE A 206 4.36 -13.23 -12.11
N ASN A 207 3.09 -13.59 -11.97
CA ASN A 207 2.04 -13.21 -12.92
C ASN A 207 1.36 -11.92 -12.49
N PHE A 208 1.08 -11.05 -13.44
CA PHE A 208 0.30 -9.83 -13.28
C PHE A 208 -0.86 -9.86 -14.27
N ASP A 209 -2.02 -9.40 -13.82
CA ASP A 209 -3.20 -9.25 -14.69
C ASP A 209 -3.32 -7.77 -14.97
N ILE A 210 -3.11 -7.34 -16.22
CA ILE A 210 -3.12 -5.92 -16.57
C ILE A 210 -4.56 -5.52 -16.92
N PRO A 211 -5.18 -4.58 -16.20
CA PRO A 211 -6.55 -4.15 -16.48
C PRO A 211 -6.74 -3.62 -17.90
N GLN A 212 -7.92 -3.85 -18.47
CA GLN A 212 -8.29 -3.29 -19.77
C GLN A 212 -8.26 -1.74 -19.76
N SER A 213 -8.48 -1.12 -18.60
CA SER A 213 -8.42 0.33 -18.39
C SER A 213 -7.02 0.94 -18.60
N ASP A 214 -5.98 0.11 -18.69
CA ASP A 214 -4.61 0.57 -18.92
C ASP A 214 -4.22 0.57 -20.40
N SER A 215 -5.20 0.40 -21.29
CA SER A 215 -4.99 0.50 -22.73
C SER A 215 -4.42 1.86 -23.11
N GLY A 216 -3.29 1.85 -23.81
CA GLY A 216 -2.59 3.06 -24.23
C GLY A 216 -1.70 3.70 -23.16
N LYS A 217 -1.62 3.10 -21.96
CA LYS A 217 -0.71 3.52 -20.90
C LYS A 217 0.64 2.83 -20.99
N THR A 218 1.60 3.32 -20.22
CA THR A 218 2.93 2.79 -19.97
C THR A 218 2.94 2.06 -18.64
N CYS A 219 3.58 0.90 -18.64
CA CYS A 219 3.78 0.05 -17.47
C CYS A 219 5.28 0.01 -17.14
N ARG A 220 5.63 0.04 -15.85
CA ARG A 220 6.99 -0.16 -15.36
C ARG A 220 7.04 -1.33 -14.41
N LEU A 221 7.88 -2.31 -14.69
CA LEU A 221 8.21 -3.35 -13.72
C LEU A 221 9.19 -2.77 -12.69
N VAL A 222 8.81 -2.77 -11.42
CA VAL A 222 9.61 -2.22 -10.33
C VAL A 222 9.80 -3.26 -9.22
N PHE A 223 11.01 -3.35 -8.69
CA PHE A 223 11.29 -4.12 -7.48
C PHE A 223 11.58 -3.16 -6.32
N LEU A 224 10.77 -3.23 -5.28
CA LEU A 224 10.87 -2.39 -4.10
C LEU A 224 11.53 -3.19 -2.98
N PHE A 225 12.63 -2.66 -2.44
CA PHE A 225 13.43 -3.36 -1.44
C PHE A 225 13.78 -2.43 -0.28
N PRO A 226 12.85 -2.20 0.67
CA PRO A 226 13.05 -1.30 1.81
C PRO A 226 14.08 -1.84 2.79
N GLN A 227 14.47 -1.03 3.79
CA GLN A 227 15.28 -1.55 4.88
C GLN A 227 14.40 -2.45 5.76
N LYS A 228 15.01 -3.45 6.39
CA LYS A 228 14.29 -4.35 7.29
C LYS A 228 13.65 -3.61 8.48
N ALA A 229 14.21 -2.47 8.87
CA ALA A 229 13.68 -1.61 9.94
C ALA A 229 12.39 -0.87 9.54
N ASP A 230 12.12 -0.72 8.24
CA ASP A 230 10.93 -0.04 7.74
C ASP A 230 9.71 -0.98 7.64
N LEU A 231 9.96 -2.29 7.69
CA LEU A 231 8.94 -3.33 7.50
C LEU A 231 8.14 -3.57 8.78
N GLN A 232 6.81 -3.66 8.63
CA GLN A 232 5.89 -3.92 9.74
C GLN A 232 5.19 -5.27 9.62
N THR A 233 4.74 -5.61 8.41
CA THR A 233 3.90 -6.78 8.09
C THR A 233 4.64 -7.85 7.30
N SER A 234 5.79 -7.49 6.72
CA SER A 234 6.60 -8.37 5.89
C SER A 234 8.03 -8.51 6.42
N SER A 235 8.79 -9.41 5.81
CA SER A 235 10.21 -9.57 6.12
C SER A 235 10.94 -10.18 4.94
N PHE A 236 12.27 -10.11 4.98
CA PHE A 236 13.14 -10.82 4.07
C PHE A 236 14.37 -11.41 4.76
N SER A 237 14.96 -12.40 4.10
CA SER A 237 16.34 -12.85 4.28
C SER A 237 17.12 -12.56 3.00
N PHE A 238 18.29 -11.95 3.11
CA PHE A 238 19.11 -11.55 1.97
C PHE A 238 20.60 -11.76 2.29
N SER A 239 21.33 -12.36 1.34
CA SER A 239 22.79 -12.48 1.37
C SER A 239 23.35 -12.62 -0.05
N GLY A 240 24.68 -12.55 -0.19
CA GLY A 240 25.35 -12.60 -1.49
C GLY A 240 25.61 -11.22 -2.09
N ASP A 241 25.86 -11.18 -3.40
CA ASP A 241 26.26 -9.99 -4.15
C ASP A 241 25.10 -9.10 -4.62
N GLY A 242 23.85 -9.52 -4.42
CA GLY A 242 22.66 -8.78 -4.85
C GLY A 242 22.38 -8.86 -6.36
N LYS A 243 23.15 -9.62 -7.15
CA LYS A 243 22.89 -9.77 -8.58
C LYS A 243 21.71 -10.69 -8.85
N VAL A 244 20.74 -10.18 -9.61
CA VAL A 244 19.54 -10.90 -10.04
C VAL A 244 19.24 -10.56 -11.50
N ASN A 245 18.78 -11.53 -12.26
CA ASN A 245 18.30 -11.35 -13.63
C ASN A 245 16.78 -11.33 -13.65
N PHE A 246 16.21 -10.45 -14.46
CA PHE A 246 14.78 -10.44 -14.76
C PHE A 246 14.52 -10.82 -16.21
N SER A 247 13.46 -11.58 -16.46
CA SER A 247 13.04 -11.98 -17.80
C SER A 247 11.53 -11.87 -17.93
N LYS A 248 11.02 -11.35 -19.04
CA LYS A 248 9.61 -11.48 -19.42
C LYS A 248 9.40 -12.85 -20.05
N LEU A 249 8.31 -13.52 -19.67
CA LEU A 249 7.95 -14.82 -20.21
C LEU A 249 6.98 -14.72 -21.38
N SER A 250 6.88 -15.78 -22.17
CA SER A 250 6.01 -15.86 -23.36
C SER A 250 4.52 -15.97 -23.02
N LYS A 251 4.20 -16.37 -21.79
CA LYS A 251 2.83 -16.49 -21.26
C LYS A 251 2.86 -16.57 -19.73
N ALA A 252 1.71 -16.37 -19.11
CA ALA A 252 1.52 -16.54 -17.68
C ALA A 252 1.83 -17.98 -17.20
N ALA A 253 2.38 -18.10 -15.99
CA ALA A 253 2.55 -19.39 -15.32
C ALA A 253 1.23 -19.89 -14.70
N THR A 254 1.20 -21.15 -14.28
CA THR A 254 0.06 -21.74 -13.58
C THR A 254 0.52 -22.40 -12.27
N THR A 255 -0.43 -22.80 -11.42
CA THR A 255 -0.12 -23.54 -10.18
C THR A 255 0.56 -24.89 -10.42
N SER A 256 0.50 -25.43 -11.65
CA SER A 256 1.19 -26.65 -12.07
C SER A 256 2.55 -26.40 -12.75
N THR A 257 3.02 -25.15 -12.78
CA THR A 257 4.30 -24.80 -13.38
C THR A 257 5.46 -25.40 -12.56
N THR A 258 6.43 -25.95 -13.28
CA THR A 258 7.68 -26.57 -12.80
C THR A 258 8.84 -25.93 -13.57
N PHE A 259 10.07 -26.24 -13.19
CA PHE A 259 11.24 -25.76 -13.94
C PHE A 259 11.22 -26.20 -15.42
N ASN A 260 10.90 -27.47 -15.70
CA ASN A 260 10.91 -28.01 -17.07
C ASN A 260 9.77 -27.52 -17.96
N ASN A 261 8.62 -27.14 -17.39
CA ASN A 261 7.46 -26.69 -18.16
C ASN A 261 7.19 -25.18 -18.04
N ALA A 262 8.09 -24.44 -17.39
CA ALA A 262 8.01 -22.99 -17.28
C ALA A 262 7.86 -22.36 -18.68
N PRO A 263 7.02 -21.33 -18.84
CA PRO A 263 6.94 -20.58 -20.09
C PRO A 263 8.33 -20.11 -20.54
N SER A 264 8.60 -20.18 -21.85
CA SER A 264 9.89 -19.73 -22.39
C SER A 264 10.07 -18.22 -22.19
N ILE A 265 11.32 -17.79 -22.08
CA ILE A 265 11.68 -16.36 -22.04
C ILE A 265 11.31 -15.72 -23.38
N SER A 266 10.47 -14.68 -23.36
CA SER A 266 10.14 -13.87 -24.53
C SER A 266 11.07 -12.67 -24.67
N GLN A 267 11.55 -12.14 -23.56
CA GLN A 267 12.51 -11.04 -23.53
C GLN A 267 13.36 -11.13 -22.26
N ASP A 268 14.68 -11.15 -22.41
CA ASP A 268 15.61 -10.94 -21.29
C ASP A 268 15.62 -9.44 -20.94
N LEU A 269 15.37 -9.11 -19.68
CA LEU A 269 15.36 -7.73 -19.18
C LEU A 269 16.70 -7.35 -18.55
N GLY A 270 17.61 -8.31 -18.42
CA GLY A 270 18.98 -8.11 -17.95
C GLY A 270 19.16 -8.24 -16.45
N ASP A 271 20.42 -8.06 -16.05
CA ASP A 271 20.86 -8.19 -14.67
C ASP A 271 20.83 -6.84 -13.96
N ILE A 272 20.35 -6.83 -12.72
CA ILE A 272 20.46 -5.69 -11.81
C ILE A 272 21.12 -6.12 -10.50
N THR A 273 21.69 -5.15 -9.79
CA THR A 273 22.25 -5.37 -8.44
C THR A 273 21.33 -4.72 -7.41
N ILE A 274 20.62 -5.55 -6.65
CA ILE A 274 19.65 -5.12 -5.63
C ILE A 274 20.27 -5.03 -4.25
N SER A 275 19.76 -4.12 -3.43
CA SER A 275 20.16 -3.97 -2.04
C SER A 275 19.04 -3.32 -1.20
N PRO A 276 18.90 -3.68 0.09
CA PRO A 276 17.90 -3.08 0.97
C PRO A 276 18.01 -1.55 1.06
N GLY A 277 16.88 -0.87 1.24
CA GLY A 277 16.74 0.58 1.28
C GLY A 277 16.60 1.25 -0.09
N ASN A 278 16.32 0.51 -1.16
CA ASN A 278 16.29 1.03 -2.54
C ASN A 278 15.05 0.59 -3.32
N SER A 279 14.74 1.34 -4.38
CA SER A 279 13.74 0.98 -5.40
C SER A 279 14.44 0.80 -6.74
N PHE A 280 14.10 -0.27 -7.45
CA PHE A 280 14.71 -0.64 -8.71
C PHE A 280 13.67 -0.65 -9.82
N VAL A 281 13.96 0.04 -10.92
CA VAL A 281 13.14 -0.08 -12.14
C VAL A 281 13.81 -1.11 -13.01
N VAL A 282 13.09 -2.18 -13.28
CA VAL A 282 13.57 -3.30 -14.07
C VAL A 282 13.33 -3.05 -15.56
N SER A 283 12.13 -2.59 -15.91
CA SER A 283 11.77 -2.36 -17.31
C SER A 283 10.62 -1.37 -17.44
N THR A 284 10.52 -0.73 -18.61
CA THR A 284 9.43 0.14 -19.02
C THR A 284 8.88 -0.36 -20.35
N PHE A 285 7.58 -0.54 -20.46
CA PHE A 285 6.92 -1.11 -21.64
C PHE A 285 5.49 -0.58 -21.78
N SER A 286 4.87 -0.71 -22.95
CA SER A 286 3.44 -0.39 -23.11
C SER A 286 2.58 -1.40 -22.35
N CYS A 287 1.56 -0.95 -21.62
CA CYS A 287 0.68 -1.84 -20.87
C CYS A 287 -0.08 -2.78 -21.82
N PRO A 288 0.09 -4.12 -21.68
CA PRO A 288 -0.67 -5.10 -22.44
C PRO A 288 -2.07 -5.26 -21.80
N ALA A 289 -2.91 -4.24 -21.98
CA ALA A 289 -4.20 -4.14 -21.33
C ALA A 289 -5.12 -5.33 -21.65
N GLY A 290 -5.71 -5.91 -20.60
CA GLY A 290 -6.56 -7.09 -20.68
C GLY A 290 -5.79 -8.42 -20.71
N GLU A 291 -4.46 -8.41 -20.60
CA GLU A 291 -3.63 -9.61 -20.65
C GLU A 291 -3.05 -9.99 -19.29
N ALA A 292 -2.88 -11.30 -19.09
CA ALA A 292 -2.06 -11.85 -18.01
C ALA A 292 -0.62 -12.01 -18.51
N ILE A 293 0.33 -11.34 -17.85
CA ILE A 293 1.76 -11.40 -18.20
C ILE A 293 2.57 -11.97 -17.05
N ALA A 294 3.78 -12.46 -17.35
CA ALA A 294 4.66 -13.01 -16.33
C ALA A 294 6.11 -12.59 -16.46
N PHE A 295 6.77 -12.46 -15.31
CA PHE A 295 8.19 -12.17 -15.19
C PHE A 295 8.86 -13.19 -14.29
N GLU A 296 10.05 -13.64 -14.67
CA GLU A 296 10.93 -14.47 -13.83
C GLU A 296 11.99 -13.59 -13.19
N MET A 297 12.20 -13.75 -11.88
CA MET A 297 13.35 -13.25 -11.13
C MET A 297 14.24 -14.44 -10.75
N LYS A 298 15.49 -14.45 -11.20
CA LYS A 298 16.45 -15.53 -10.93
C LYS A 298 17.81 -15.01 -10.50
N ASN A 299 18.61 -15.90 -9.93
CA ASN A 299 19.96 -15.60 -9.51
C ASN A 299 20.86 -15.32 -10.73
N ALA A 300 21.70 -14.29 -10.64
CA ALA A 300 22.71 -13.92 -11.65
C ALA A 300 24.13 -13.82 -11.05
N GLY A 301 24.36 -14.47 -9.91
CA GLY A 301 25.59 -14.35 -9.12
C GLY A 301 25.53 -15.23 -7.89
N THR A 302 25.60 -14.61 -6.70
CA THR A 302 25.59 -15.33 -5.42
C THR A 302 24.42 -14.98 -4.52
N THR A 303 23.45 -14.22 -5.04
CA THR A 303 22.26 -13.79 -4.30
C THR A 303 21.41 -14.94 -3.79
N GLU A 304 21.20 -14.95 -2.48
CA GLU A 304 20.20 -15.74 -1.79
C GLU A 304 19.20 -14.77 -1.17
N LEU A 305 17.98 -14.74 -1.71
CA LEU A 305 16.92 -13.83 -1.32
C LEU A 305 15.62 -14.61 -1.11
N ASN A 306 14.94 -14.31 -0.01
CA ASN A 306 13.56 -14.71 0.20
C ASN A 306 12.82 -13.53 0.84
N PHE A 307 11.74 -13.06 0.22
CA PHE A 307 10.93 -11.94 0.71
C PHE A 307 9.45 -12.29 0.60
N PHE A 308 8.63 -11.78 1.52
CA PHE A 308 7.17 -11.85 1.43
C PHE A 308 6.68 -10.65 0.59
N GLU A 309 5.93 -10.91 -0.47
CA GLU A 309 5.37 -9.88 -1.35
C GLU A 309 4.27 -9.11 -0.60
N ASP A 310 4.51 -7.83 -0.34
CA ASP A 310 3.62 -7.02 0.50
C ASP A 310 3.67 -5.54 0.12
N PHE A 311 2.49 -4.95 -0.05
CA PHE A 311 2.34 -3.52 -0.32
C PHE A 311 2.15 -2.68 0.97
N ASN A 312 1.83 -3.31 2.10
CA ASN A 312 1.58 -2.63 3.36
C ASN A 312 2.82 -1.86 3.84
N PRO A 313 2.69 -0.85 4.74
CA PRO A 313 3.67 0.22 4.89
C PRO A 313 5.14 -0.23 4.86
N ALA A 314 5.87 0.40 3.93
CA ALA A 314 7.13 -0.02 3.28
C ALA A 314 6.98 -1.22 2.31
N PRO A 315 6.52 -1.00 1.06
CA PRO A 315 6.30 -2.07 0.10
C PRO A 315 7.58 -2.86 -0.20
N LEU A 316 7.47 -4.18 -0.16
CA LEU A 316 8.53 -5.14 -0.45
C LEU A 316 8.04 -6.11 -1.52
N GLY A 317 8.69 -6.09 -2.68
CA GLY A 317 8.40 -7.05 -3.73
C GLY A 317 8.38 -6.47 -5.13
N LEU A 318 7.78 -7.22 -6.06
CA LEU A 318 7.74 -6.92 -7.48
C LEU A 318 6.36 -6.41 -7.88
N PHE A 319 6.31 -5.18 -8.39
CA PHE A 319 5.07 -4.51 -8.78
C PHE A 319 5.16 -4.00 -10.22
N ILE A 320 4.01 -3.70 -10.82
CA ILE A 320 3.94 -2.93 -12.06
C ILE A 320 3.34 -1.57 -11.73
N THR A 321 4.02 -0.46 -11.99
CA THR A 321 3.39 0.86 -11.93
C THR A 321 2.89 1.31 -13.30
N VAL A 322 1.82 2.11 -13.31
CA VAL A 322 1.06 2.55 -14.48
C VAL A 322 1.03 4.09 -14.53
N CYS A 323 0.73 4.69 -15.68
CA CYS A 323 1.70 5.43 -16.49
C CYS A 323 1.14 5.72 -17.89
#